data_AF-A0A2H0QKI1-F1
#
_entry.id   AF-A0A2H0QKI1-F1
#
_cell.length_a   1.000
_cell.length_b   1.000
_cell.length_c   1.000
_cell.angle_alpha   90.00
_cell.angle_beta   90.00
_cell.angle_gamma   90.00
#
_symmetry.space_group_name_H-M   'P 1'
#
loop_
_entity.id
_entity.type
_entity.pdbx_description
1 polymer ?
#
loop_
_entity_poly.entity_id
_entity_poly.type
_entity_poly.pdbx_seq_one_letter_code
_entity_poly.pdbx_strand_id
1 'polypeptide(L)'
;ESMSVERRKMLKILGAELVLTEAAKGMKGAIEKAQEIANSNPNALILQQFMNPANPLIHRNTTANEIWNDTNGKVDVFVTGVGTGGTLTGTGQVLKEKKPNVKIIAVEPEDSPILSGGQPGPHKIQGIGAGFIPDILDTDLIDEVITVGNQTSFDVARKMAKLEGIPVGISSGATVSAALEVAKRDDMKGKTIVVIIASSAERYLSTDLFAE
;
A
#
# COMPACT_ATOMS: atom_id res chain seq x y z
N GLU A 1 -11.52 -10.72 12.23
CA GLU A 1 -10.28 -11.54 12.25
C GLU A 1 -9.77 -11.86 10.84
N SER A 2 -9.01 -10.97 10.21
CA SER A 2 -8.44 -11.19 8.85
C SER A 2 -6.94 -10.87 8.74
N MET A 3 -6.34 -10.28 9.77
CA MET A 3 -4.92 -9.94 9.81
C MET A 3 -4.07 -11.12 10.28
N SER A 4 -2.83 -11.19 9.79
CA SER A 4 -1.90 -12.27 10.14
C SER A 4 -1.66 -12.38 11.65
N VAL A 5 -1.41 -13.60 12.11
CA VAL A 5 -1.08 -13.93 13.50
C VAL A 5 0.21 -13.21 13.93
N GLU A 6 1.18 -13.10 13.03
CA GLU A 6 2.48 -12.47 13.29
C GLU A 6 2.31 -11.01 13.68
N ARG A 7 1.46 -10.25 12.97
CA ARG A 7 1.14 -8.85 13.31
C ARG A 7 0.52 -8.72 14.69
N ARG A 8 -0.44 -9.60 15.02
CA ARG A 8 -1.10 -9.60 16.33
C ARG A 8 -0.10 -9.89 17.46
N LYS A 9 0.77 -10.87 17.28
CA LYS A 9 1.81 -11.21 18.26
C LYS A 9 2.80 -10.06 18.44
N MET A 10 3.24 -9.43 17.34
CA MET A 10 4.19 -8.31 17.40
C MET A 10 3.62 -7.10 18.16
N LEU A 11 2.35 -6.76 17.96
CA LEU A 11 1.74 -5.67 18.71
C LEU A 11 1.61 -5.99 20.21
N LYS A 12 1.26 -7.23 20.56
CA LYS A 12 1.16 -7.65 21.97
C LYS A 12 2.49 -7.60 22.71
N ILE A 13 3.61 -7.99 22.08
CA ILE A 13 4.92 -7.90 22.73
C ILE A 13 5.40 -6.46 22.91
N LEU A 14 4.94 -5.54 22.04
CA LEU A 14 5.16 -4.10 22.20
C LEU A 14 4.25 -3.46 23.27
N GLY A 15 3.40 -4.25 23.93
CA GLY A 15 2.51 -3.79 24.99
C GLY A 15 1.17 -3.21 24.51
N ALA A 16 0.83 -3.37 23.23
CA ALA A 16 -0.45 -2.88 22.71
C ALA A 16 -1.62 -3.80 23.10
N GLU A 17 -2.72 -3.20 23.51
CA GLU A 17 -4.01 -3.89 23.61
C GLU A 17 -4.64 -4.02 22.22
N LEU A 18 -5.15 -5.22 21.91
CA LEU A 18 -5.75 -5.50 20.61
C LEU A 18 -7.24 -5.77 20.75
N VAL A 19 -8.04 -4.90 20.13
CA VAL A 19 -9.47 -5.09 19.94
C VAL A 19 -9.70 -5.58 18.51
N LEU A 20 -10.20 -6.80 18.35
CA LEU A 20 -10.50 -7.39 17.04
C LEU A 20 -11.93 -7.09 16.64
N THR A 21 -12.14 -6.63 15.41
CA THR A 21 -13.46 -6.36 14.83
C THR A 21 -13.87 -7.46 13.85
N GLU A 22 -15.16 -7.47 13.50
CA GLU A 22 -15.74 -8.36 12.50
C GLU A 22 -15.05 -8.19 11.15
N ALA A 23 -14.57 -9.29 10.57
CA ALA A 23 -13.84 -9.25 9.30
C ALA A 23 -14.68 -8.68 8.15
N ALA A 24 -15.99 -8.98 8.13
CA ALA A 24 -16.92 -8.54 7.10
C ALA A 24 -17.09 -7.01 7.03
N LYS A 25 -16.88 -6.30 8.15
CA LYS A 25 -16.96 -4.82 8.19
C LYS A 25 -15.66 -4.14 7.73
N GLY A 26 -14.59 -4.90 7.48
CA GLY A 26 -13.32 -4.39 6.96
C GLY A 26 -12.74 -3.22 7.78
N MET A 27 -12.09 -2.28 7.08
CA MET A 27 -11.48 -1.10 7.70
C MET A 27 -12.52 -0.17 8.31
N LYS A 28 -13.71 -0.05 7.71
CA LYS A 28 -14.80 0.78 8.22
C LYS A 28 -15.22 0.36 9.64
N GLY A 29 -15.38 -0.94 9.87
CA GLY A 29 -15.70 -1.47 11.21
C GLY A 29 -14.59 -1.23 12.24
N ALA A 30 -13.31 -1.24 11.83
CA ALA A 30 -12.20 -0.90 12.70
C ALA A 30 -12.19 0.60 13.08
N ILE A 31 -12.53 1.49 12.14
CA ILE A 31 -12.66 2.94 12.38
C ILE A 31 -13.83 3.21 13.34
N GLU A 32 -15.00 2.60 13.11
CA GLU A 32 -16.16 2.71 13.99
C GLU A 32 -15.82 2.29 15.43
N LYS A 33 -15.12 1.17 15.60
CA LYS A 33 -14.70 0.72 16.93
C LYS A 33 -13.66 1.64 17.59
N ALA A 34 -12.71 2.17 16.81
CA ALA A 34 -11.75 3.16 17.32
C ALA A 34 -12.46 4.43 17.82
N GLN A 35 -13.48 4.90 17.10
CA GLN A 35 -14.28 6.06 17.50
C GLN A 35 -15.10 5.78 18.77
N GLU A 36 -15.70 4.59 18.89
CA GLU A 36 -16.40 4.17 20.11
C GLU A 36 -15.46 4.21 21.33
N ILE A 37 -14.25 3.65 21.20
CA ILE A 37 -13.24 3.66 22.27
C ILE A 37 -12.87 5.10 22.65
N ALA A 38 -12.59 5.97 21.66
CA ALA A 38 -12.23 7.35 21.92
C ALA A 38 -13.36 8.15 22.60
N ASN A 39 -14.62 7.94 22.17
CA ASN A 39 -15.78 8.58 22.78
C ASN A 39 -15.99 8.14 24.24
N SER A 40 -15.55 6.93 24.60
CA SER A 40 -15.66 6.39 25.96
C SER A 40 -14.50 6.75 26.88
N ASN A 41 -13.40 7.31 26.34
CA ASN A 41 -12.19 7.63 27.10
C ASN A 41 -11.73 9.07 26.77
N PRO A 42 -11.92 10.04 27.67
CA PRO A 42 -11.58 11.44 27.40
C PRO A 42 -10.07 11.69 27.20
N ASN A 43 -9.21 10.75 27.58
CA ASN A 43 -7.76 10.84 27.36
C ASN A 43 -7.29 10.12 26.08
N ALA A 44 -8.21 9.50 25.34
CA ALA A 44 -7.87 8.80 24.10
C ALA A 44 -7.62 9.78 22.95
N LEU A 45 -6.63 9.47 22.13
CA LEU A 45 -6.33 10.19 20.89
C LEU A 45 -6.29 9.19 19.74
N ILE A 46 -7.07 9.45 18.69
CA ILE A 46 -6.99 8.71 17.42
C ILE A 46 -6.03 9.46 16.51
N LEU A 47 -4.95 8.81 16.05
CA LEU A 47 -3.95 9.44 15.18
C LEU A 47 -4.43 9.67 13.74
N GLN A 48 -5.52 9.00 13.34
CA GLN A 48 -6.25 9.19 12.08
C GLN A 48 -5.37 9.10 10.82
N GLN A 49 -4.70 7.96 10.60
CA GLN A 49 -3.76 7.80 9.48
C GLN A 49 -4.33 8.05 8.07
N PHE A 50 -5.66 8.00 7.88
CA PHE A 50 -6.35 8.29 6.61
C PHE A 50 -6.66 9.78 6.39
N MET A 51 -6.51 10.61 7.42
CA MET A 51 -6.87 12.05 7.41
C MET A 51 -5.69 12.94 7.86
N ASN A 52 -4.72 12.37 8.56
CA ASN A 52 -3.63 13.13 9.17
C ASN A 52 -2.58 13.56 8.12
N PRO A 53 -2.37 14.87 7.89
CA PRO A 53 -1.44 15.36 6.88
C PRO A 53 0.03 15.04 7.19
N ALA A 54 0.35 14.65 8.43
CA ALA A 54 1.67 14.14 8.79
C ALA A 54 2.04 12.86 8.02
N ASN A 55 1.05 12.06 7.60
CA ASN A 55 1.27 10.84 6.83
C ASN A 55 1.89 11.12 5.44
N PRO A 56 1.27 11.89 4.53
CA PRO A 56 1.95 12.23 3.28
C PRO A 56 3.16 13.14 3.50
N LEU A 57 3.19 13.97 4.55
CA LEU A 57 4.31 14.87 4.84
C LEU A 57 5.63 14.11 5.04
N ILE A 58 5.63 12.99 5.76
CA ILE A 58 6.87 12.24 5.94
C ILE A 58 7.40 11.72 4.60
N HIS A 59 6.51 11.24 3.71
CA HIS A 59 6.91 10.76 2.40
C HIS A 59 7.42 11.86 1.45
N ARG A 60 6.93 13.11 1.59
CA ARG A 60 7.51 14.28 0.91
C ARG A 60 8.93 14.54 1.37
N ASN A 61 9.14 14.50 2.69
CA ASN A 61 10.40 14.89 3.31
C ASN A 61 11.48 13.82 3.17
N THR A 62 11.12 12.54 3.16
CA THR A 62 12.08 11.43 3.13
C THR A 62 11.96 10.60 1.86
N THR A 63 10.93 9.77 1.73
CA THR A 63 10.80 8.75 0.67
C THR A 63 10.99 9.33 -0.74
N ALA A 64 10.43 10.50 -1.03
CA ALA A 64 10.58 11.14 -2.33
C ALA A 64 12.02 11.57 -2.62
N ASN A 65 12.69 12.15 -1.62
CA ASN A 65 14.06 12.65 -1.76
C ASN A 65 15.05 11.48 -1.86
N GLU A 66 14.82 10.40 -1.12
CA GLU A 66 15.60 9.15 -1.23
C GLU A 66 15.51 8.59 -2.66
N ILE A 67 14.30 8.41 -3.20
CA ILE A 67 14.09 7.94 -4.58
C ILE A 67 14.77 8.87 -5.59
N TRP A 68 14.60 10.19 -5.42
CA TRP A 68 15.18 11.16 -6.35
C TRP A 68 16.71 11.08 -6.36
N ASN A 69 17.32 11.04 -5.18
CA ASN A 69 18.78 11.00 -5.04
C ASN A 69 19.36 9.68 -5.54
N ASP A 70 18.78 8.54 -5.13
CA ASP A 70 19.28 7.22 -5.47
C ASP A 70 19.12 6.90 -6.96
N THR A 71 18.11 7.47 -7.61
CA THR A 71 17.96 7.38 -9.07
C THR A 71 18.72 8.47 -9.83
N ASN A 72 19.41 9.40 -9.16
CA ASN A 72 20.00 10.59 -9.76
C ASN A 72 19.01 11.34 -10.68
N GLY A 73 17.75 11.48 -10.23
CA GLY A 73 16.66 12.12 -10.98
C GLY A 73 16.18 11.35 -12.21
N LYS A 74 16.62 10.09 -12.40
CA LYS A 74 16.25 9.28 -13.57
C LYS A 74 14.93 8.53 -13.44
N VAL A 75 14.29 8.53 -12.27
CA VAL A 75 12.95 7.94 -12.11
C VAL A 75 11.99 8.48 -13.19
N ASP A 76 11.34 7.56 -13.92
CA ASP A 76 10.37 7.87 -14.98
C ASP A 76 8.96 7.44 -14.57
N VAL A 77 8.87 6.36 -13.80
CA VAL A 77 7.61 5.80 -13.29
C VAL A 77 7.77 5.46 -11.83
N PHE A 78 6.79 5.85 -11.01
CA PHE A 78 6.69 5.48 -9.61
C PHE A 78 5.42 4.64 -9.41
N VAL A 79 5.58 3.41 -8.92
CA VAL A 79 4.49 2.44 -8.73
C VAL A 79 4.33 2.18 -7.23
N THR A 80 3.13 2.41 -6.70
CA THR A 80 2.83 2.14 -5.29
C THR A 80 1.40 1.69 -5.08
N GLY A 81 1.20 0.85 -4.06
CA GLY A 81 -0.12 0.40 -3.65
C GLY A 81 -0.82 1.42 -2.75
N VAL A 82 -2.13 1.56 -2.90
CA VAL A 82 -2.90 2.56 -2.15
C VAL A 82 -3.60 1.92 -0.96
N GLY A 83 -3.03 2.15 0.23
CA GLY A 83 -3.69 1.93 1.52
C GLY A 83 -4.28 3.23 2.05
N THR A 84 -3.47 4.00 2.77
CA THR A 84 -3.87 5.36 3.21
C THR A 84 -3.71 6.43 2.14
N GLY A 85 -2.95 6.15 1.07
CA GLY A 85 -2.57 7.13 0.05
C GLY A 85 -1.36 7.99 0.39
N GLY A 86 -0.87 7.98 1.64
CA GLY A 86 0.21 8.86 2.08
C GLY A 86 1.51 8.72 1.27
N THR A 87 1.92 7.49 0.95
CA THR A 87 3.10 7.24 0.12
C THR A 87 2.93 7.78 -1.29
N LEU A 88 1.77 7.53 -1.93
CA LEU A 88 1.48 8.04 -3.27
C LEU A 88 1.49 9.56 -3.29
N THR A 89 0.73 10.19 -2.39
CA THR A 89 0.59 11.64 -2.36
C THR A 89 1.89 12.34 -2.02
N GLY A 90 2.58 11.91 -0.96
CA GLY A 90 3.80 12.57 -0.54
C GLY A 90 4.93 12.41 -1.56
N THR A 91 5.11 11.20 -2.08
CA THR A 91 6.16 10.95 -3.08
C THR A 91 5.80 11.53 -4.44
N GLY A 92 4.57 11.36 -4.90
CA GLY A 92 4.11 11.84 -6.21
C GLY A 92 4.22 13.36 -6.37
N GLN A 93 3.83 14.13 -5.34
CA GLN A 93 3.92 15.60 -5.39
C GLN A 93 5.36 16.07 -5.59
N VAL A 94 6.31 15.56 -4.80
CA VAL A 94 7.71 15.97 -4.89
C VAL A 94 8.36 15.47 -6.18
N LEU A 95 8.06 14.25 -6.64
CA LEU A 95 8.60 13.73 -7.89
C LEU A 95 8.08 14.52 -9.10
N LYS A 96 6.77 14.83 -9.17
CA LYS A 96 6.20 15.65 -10.26
C LYS A 96 6.69 17.10 -10.20
N GLU A 97 6.93 17.68 -9.02
CA GLU A 97 7.57 19.00 -8.89
C GLU A 97 8.97 19.01 -9.51
N LYS A 98 9.78 17.99 -9.24
CA LYS A 98 11.16 17.90 -9.75
C LYS A 98 11.24 17.47 -11.22
N LYS A 99 10.29 16.64 -11.67
CA LYS A 99 10.20 16.14 -13.06
C LYS A 99 8.72 15.92 -13.42
N PRO A 100 8.06 16.91 -14.05
CA PRO A 100 6.61 16.88 -14.32
C PRO A 100 6.12 15.66 -15.12
N ASN A 101 7.00 15.07 -15.92
CA ASN A 101 6.68 13.91 -16.77
C ASN A 101 6.81 12.56 -16.05
N VAL A 102 7.13 12.53 -14.74
CA VAL A 102 7.09 11.27 -13.97
C VAL A 102 5.66 10.75 -13.94
N LYS A 103 5.49 9.50 -14.35
CA LYS A 103 4.21 8.78 -14.26
C LYS A 103 4.05 8.21 -12.85
N ILE A 104 2.92 8.47 -12.20
CA ILE A 104 2.54 7.92 -10.90
C ILE A 104 1.44 6.89 -11.14
N ILE A 105 1.72 5.64 -10.78
CA ILE A 105 0.82 4.51 -10.99
C ILE A 105 0.36 4.00 -9.62
N ALA A 106 -0.96 4.06 -9.41
CA ALA A 106 -1.61 3.50 -8.24
C ALA A 106 -1.93 2.02 -8.46
N VAL A 107 -1.72 1.20 -7.44
CA VAL A 107 -2.10 -0.22 -7.45
C VAL A 107 -3.20 -0.47 -6.43
N GLU A 108 -4.28 -1.12 -6.86
CA GLU A 108 -5.40 -1.53 -6.02
C GLU A 108 -5.85 -2.98 -6.29
N PRO A 109 -6.61 -3.62 -5.39
CA PRO A 109 -7.14 -4.96 -5.62
C PRO A 109 -8.26 -4.99 -6.68
N GLU A 110 -8.26 -5.99 -7.55
CA GLU A 110 -9.35 -6.20 -8.54
C GLU A 110 -10.72 -6.41 -7.89
N ASP A 111 -10.74 -7.04 -6.71
CA ASP A 111 -11.98 -7.33 -5.95
C ASP A 111 -12.50 -6.12 -5.16
N SER A 112 -11.73 -5.02 -5.09
CA SER A 112 -12.14 -3.78 -4.42
C SER A 112 -11.61 -2.53 -5.15
N PRO A 113 -11.97 -2.31 -6.44
CA PRO A 113 -11.31 -1.36 -7.31
C PRO A 113 -11.96 0.04 -7.21
N ILE A 114 -11.88 0.66 -6.05
CA ILE A 114 -12.52 1.94 -5.74
C ILE A 114 -11.97 3.09 -6.58
N LEU A 115 -10.65 3.14 -6.78
CA LEU A 115 -9.99 4.20 -7.56
C LEU A 115 -10.35 4.09 -9.04
N SER A 116 -10.66 2.89 -9.50
CA SER A 116 -11.15 2.60 -10.86
C SER A 116 -12.68 2.76 -10.99
N GLY A 117 -13.38 3.24 -9.95
CA GLY A 117 -14.82 3.49 -9.96
C GLY A 117 -15.72 2.28 -9.69
N GLY A 118 -15.14 1.15 -9.27
CA GLY A 118 -15.88 -0.03 -8.84
C GLY A 118 -16.41 0.07 -7.41
N GLN A 119 -16.89 -1.07 -6.90
CA GLN A 119 -17.46 -1.18 -5.55
C GLN A 119 -16.46 -1.81 -4.57
N PRO A 120 -16.54 -1.50 -3.27
CA PRO A 120 -15.68 -2.14 -2.28
C PRO A 120 -16.03 -3.63 -2.16
N GLY A 121 -15.03 -4.48 -2.02
CA GLY A 121 -15.22 -5.91 -1.88
C GLY A 121 -14.13 -6.58 -1.03
N PRO A 122 -14.37 -7.81 -0.56
CA PRO A 122 -13.39 -8.55 0.22
C PRO A 122 -12.21 -8.98 -0.66
N HIS A 123 -10.99 -8.72 -0.20
CA HIS A 123 -9.77 -9.13 -0.88
C HIS A 123 -8.69 -9.58 0.13
N LYS A 124 -7.64 -10.21 -0.36
CA LYS A 124 -6.55 -10.77 0.46
C LYS A 124 -5.24 -9.97 0.40
N ILE A 125 -5.16 -8.95 -0.47
CA ILE A 125 -3.99 -8.07 -0.59
C ILE A 125 -3.85 -7.12 0.61
N GLN A 126 -3.34 -7.64 1.73
CA GLN A 126 -3.23 -6.88 2.98
C GLN A 126 -2.31 -5.66 2.83
N GLY A 127 -2.83 -4.48 3.20
CA GLY A 127 -2.10 -3.21 3.24
C GLY A 127 -2.56 -2.17 2.22
N ILE A 128 -3.32 -2.58 1.20
CA ILE A 128 -3.92 -1.69 0.19
C ILE A 128 -5.43 -1.95 0.11
N GLY A 129 -6.18 -1.16 -0.66
CA GLY A 129 -7.61 -1.39 -0.91
C GLY A 129 -8.48 -1.16 0.33
N ALA A 130 -8.44 0.03 0.93
CA ALA A 130 -9.16 0.30 2.18
C ALA A 130 -10.70 0.23 2.09
N GLY A 131 -11.25 0.14 0.86
CA GLY A 131 -12.70 0.13 0.60
C GLY A 131 -13.35 1.53 0.53
N PHE A 132 -12.53 2.58 0.50
CA PHE A 132 -12.91 3.98 0.32
C PHE A 132 -11.68 4.77 -0.16
N ILE A 133 -11.91 5.99 -0.67
CA ILE A 133 -10.84 6.94 -1.03
C ILE A 133 -10.43 7.71 0.24
N PRO A 134 -9.18 7.60 0.73
CA PRO A 134 -8.75 8.34 1.92
C PRO A 134 -8.64 9.86 1.67
N ASP A 135 -8.97 10.68 2.68
CA ASP A 135 -8.92 12.14 2.59
C ASP A 135 -7.53 12.69 2.23
N ILE A 136 -6.46 12.00 2.65
CA ILE A 136 -5.07 12.41 2.34
C ILE A 136 -4.58 11.93 0.96
N LEU A 137 -5.37 11.14 0.23
CA LEU A 137 -5.01 10.70 -1.11
C LEU A 137 -5.35 11.79 -2.13
N ASP A 138 -4.31 12.39 -2.68
CA ASP A 138 -4.37 13.27 -3.84
C ASP A 138 -4.50 12.45 -5.13
N THR A 139 -5.73 12.30 -5.63
CA THR A 139 -6.06 11.49 -6.81
C THR A 139 -5.63 12.15 -8.12
N ASP A 140 -5.46 13.47 -8.16
CA ASP A 140 -5.11 14.21 -9.38
C ASP A 140 -3.65 13.92 -9.82
N LEU A 141 -2.84 13.36 -8.92
CA LEU A 141 -1.48 12.91 -9.23
C LEU A 141 -1.44 11.61 -10.03
N ILE A 142 -2.52 10.82 -10.02
CA ILE A 142 -2.54 9.45 -10.55
C ILE A 142 -2.67 9.51 -12.07
N ASP A 143 -1.64 9.06 -12.77
CA ASP A 143 -1.66 8.95 -14.24
C ASP A 143 -2.35 7.65 -14.69
N GLU A 144 -2.31 6.61 -13.85
CA GLU A 144 -2.89 5.30 -14.14
C GLU A 144 -3.19 4.53 -12.85
N VAL A 145 -4.28 3.77 -12.84
CA VAL A 145 -4.59 2.78 -11.80
C VAL A 145 -4.48 1.39 -12.42
N ILE A 146 -3.71 0.49 -11.80
CA ILE A 146 -3.61 -0.91 -12.18
C ILE A 146 -4.25 -1.78 -11.10
N THR A 147 -5.25 -2.56 -11.48
CA THR A 147 -5.90 -3.54 -10.60
C THR A 147 -5.14 -4.85 -10.60
N VAL A 148 -4.93 -5.45 -9.43
CA VAL A 148 -4.23 -6.73 -9.30
C VAL A 148 -5.06 -7.74 -8.49
N GLY A 149 -5.14 -8.96 -8.99
CA GLY A 149 -5.79 -10.07 -8.32
C GLY A 149 -4.99 -10.69 -7.17
N ASN A 150 -5.71 -11.30 -6.23
CA ASN A 150 -5.11 -11.94 -5.05
C ASN A 150 -4.06 -13.00 -5.45
N GLN A 151 -4.41 -13.90 -6.38
CA GLN A 151 -3.52 -14.98 -6.81
C GLN A 151 -2.27 -14.43 -7.50
N THR A 152 -2.44 -13.44 -8.39
CA THR A 152 -1.33 -12.77 -9.07
C THR A 152 -0.35 -12.14 -8.07
N SER A 153 -0.88 -11.46 -7.05
CA SER A 153 -0.08 -10.86 -5.97
C SER A 153 0.72 -11.92 -5.21
N PHE A 154 0.12 -13.05 -4.85
CA PHE A 154 0.83 -14.15 -4.17
C PHE A 154 1.89 -14.79 -5.06
N ASP A 155 1.57 -15.09 -6.31
CA ASP A 155 2.49 -15.74 -7.24
C ASP A 155 3.71 -14.88 -7.52
N VAL A 156 3.54 -13.57 -7.69
CA VAL A 156 4.66 -12.65 -7.88
C VAL A 156 5.49 -12.48 -6.61
N ALA A 157 4.87 -12.39 -5.43
CA ALA A 157 5.62 -12.35 -4.16
C ALA A 157 6.46 -13.63 -3.95
N ARG A 158 5.91 -14.80 -4.26
CA ARG A 158 6.63 -16.09 -4.21
C ARG A 158 7.76 -16.15 -5.24
N LYS A 159 7.54 -15.64 -6.45
CA LYS A 159 8.59 -15.54 -7.49
C LYS A 159 9.71 -14.60 -7.06
N MET A 160 9.41 -13.45 -6.47
CA MET A 160 10.43 -12.54 -5.90
C MET A 160 11.31 -13.24 -4.88
N ALA A 161 10.72 -14.02 -3.97
CA ALA A 161 11.48 -14.82 -3.01
C ALA A 161 12.36 -15.88 -3.69
N LYS A 162 11.79 -16.61 -4.66
CA LYS A 162 12.45 -17.75 -5.31
C LYS A 162 13.55 -17.34 -6.31
N LEU A 163 13.34 -16.26 -7.06
CA LEU A 163 14.20 -15.86 -8.17
C LEU A 163 15.20 -14.78 -7.76
N GLU A 164 14.75 -13.80 -6.97
CA GLU A 164 15.57 -12.64 -6.57
C GLU A 164 16.16 -12.79 -5.16
N GLY A 165 15.71 -13.79 -4.39
CA GLY A 165 16.11 -13.94 -2.99
C GLY A 165 15.53 -12.84 -2.06
N ILE A 166 14.48 -12.14 -2.50
CA ILE A 166 13.85 -11.05 -1.76
C ILE A 166 12.45 -11.49 -1.32
N PRO A 167 12.29 -12.03 -0.09
CA PRO A 167 10.99 -12.44 0.43
C PRO A 167 10.15 -11.23 0.84
N VAL A 168 9.13 -10.92 0.02
CA VAL A 168 8.27 -9.73 0.19
C VAL A 168 6.85 -10.07 0.66
N GLY A 169 6.17 -9.09 1.27
CA GLY A 169 4.77 -9.19 1.66
C GLY A 169 3.79 -9.16 0.48
N ILE A 170 2.50 -9.39 0.79
CA ILE A 170 1.44 -9.56 -0.21
C ILE A 170 1.30 -8.31 -1.10
N SER A 171 1.16 -7.11 -0.52
CA SER A 171 1.02 -5.87 -1.30
C SER A 171 2.23 -5.58 -2.18
N SER A 172 3.43 -5.96 -1.75
CA SER A 172 4.64 -5.85 -2.56
C SER A 172 4.59 -6.75 -3.80
N GLY A 173 4.02 -7.95 -3.69
CA GLY A 173 3.77 -8.80 -4.86
C GLY A 173 2.83 -8.15 -5.87
N ALA A 174 1.82 -7.41 -5.39
CA ALA A 174 0.91 -6.67 -6.26
C ALA A 174 1.62 -5.49 -6.97
N THR A 175 2.38 -4.68 -6.24
CA THR A 175 3.10 -3.54 -6.84
C THR A 175 4.17 -3.98 -7.82
N VAL A 176 4.89 -5.08 -7.53
CA VAL A 176 5.85 -5.68 -8.47
C VAL A 176 5.13 -6.23 -9.71
N SER A 177 3.97 -6.86 -9.56
CA SER A 177 3.19 -7.34 -10.70
C SER A 177 2.83 -6.21 -11.65
N ALA A 178 2.30 -5.10 -11.11
CA ALA A 178 1.95 -3.92 -11.87
C ALA A 178 3.20 -3.31 -12.55
N ALA A 179 4.32 -3.19 -11.83
CA ALA A 179 5.57 -2.69 -12.40
C ALA A 179 6.09 -3.57 -13.55
N LEU A 180 5.99 -4.90 -13.43
CA LEU A 180 6.36 -5.84 -14.50
C LEU A 180 5.45 -5.73 -15.72
N GLU A 181 4.16 -5.46 -15.53
CA GLU A 181 3.23 -5.19 -16.64
C GLU A 181 3.60 -3.90 -17.37
N VAL A 182 3.86 -2.82 -16.62
CA VAL A 182 4.30 -1.54 -17.16
C VAL A 182 5.62 -1.70 -17.91
N ALA A 183 6.61 -2.39 -17.34
CA ALA A 183 7.92 -2.60 -17.93
C ALA A 183 7.91 -3.30 -19.30
N LYS A 184 6.85 -4.07 -19.60
CA LYS A 184 6.69 -4.76 -20.90
C LYS A 184 6.23 -3.86 -22.03
N ARG A 185 5.79 -2.62 -21.74
CA ARG A 185 5.28 -1.69 -22.75
C ARG A 185 6.42 -1.13 -23.59
N ASP A 186 6.19 -0.98 -24.89
CA ASP A 186 7.22 -0.53 -25.84
C ASP A 186 7.80 0.84 -25.47
N ASP A 187 6.98 1.74 -24.90
CA ASP A 187 7.40 3.08 -24.48
C ASP A 187 8.20 3.11 -23.16
N MET A 188 8.40 1.95 -22.51
CA MET A 188 9.17 1.81 -21.27
C MET A 188 10.62 1.37 -21.46
N LYS A 189 11.04 1.07 -22.70
CA LYS A 189 12.43 0.67 -22.98
C LYS A 189 13.43 1.73 -22.50
N GLY A 190 14.34 1.32 -21.61
CA GLY A 190 15.38 2.19 -21.06
C GLY A 190 14.92 3.18 -19.98
N LYS A 191 13.63 3.15 -19.59
CA LYS A 191 13.10 3.97 -18.51
C LYS A 191 13.35 3.34 -17.13
N THR A 192 13.41 4.19 -16.11
CA THR A 192 13.57 3.75 -14.72
C THR A 192 12.22 3.68 -14.02
N ILE A 193 11.81 2.48 -13.63
CA ILE A 193 10.60 2.23 -12.83
C ILE A 193 11.01 1.99 -11.37
N VAL A 194 10.46 2.77 -10.46
CA VAL A 194 10.64 2.61 -9.01
C VAL A 194 9.36 2.04 -8.43
N VAL A 195 9.48 0.95 -7.67
CA VAL A 195 8.36 0.24 -7.05
C VAL A 195 8.53 0.17 -5.54
N ILE A 196 7.47 0.43 -4.78
CA ILE A 196 7.49 0.30 -3.32
C ILE A 196 7.28 -1.16 -2.90
N ILE A 197 8.23 -1.67 -2.12
CA ILE A 197 8.14 -2.93 -1.37
C ILE A 197 7.80 -2.59 0.08
N ALA A 198 6.51 -2.63 0.42
CA ALA A 198 6.02 -2.05 1.68
C ALA A 198 6.32 -2.90 2.94
N SER A 199 6.62 -4.20 2.78
CA SER A 199 6.89 -5.08 3.92
C SER A 199 7.61 -6.37 3.55
N SER A 200 8.28 -6.97 4.54
CA SER A 200 8.91 -8.31 4.47
C SER A 200 7.88 -9.45 4.61
N ALA A 201 8.14 -10.59 3.96
CA ALA A 201 7.25 -11.76 3.95
C ALA A 201 7.08 -12.43 5.32
N GLU A 202 8.06 -12.33 6.22
CA GLU A 202 8.02 -13.02 7.54
C GLU A 202 6.79 -12.67 8.38
N ARG A 203 6.17 -11.51 8.10
CA ARG A 203 4.98 -11.02 8.81
C ARG A 203 3.67 -11.66 8.31
N TYR A 204 3.76 -12.63 7.41
CA TYR A 204 2.63 -13.25 6.71
C TYR A 204 2.66 -14.78 6.76
N LEU A 205 3.48 -15.41 7.61
CA LEU A 205 3.61 -16.88 7.70
C LEU A 205 2.27 -17.60 7.94
N SER A 206 1.32 -16.94 8.58
CA SER A 206 -0.02 -17.49 8.85
C SER A 206 -1.09 -17.16 7.79
N THR A 207 -0.70 -16.64 6.63
CA THR A 207 -1.63 -16.26 5.55
C THR A 207 -1.46 -17.15 4.31
N ASP A 208 -2.38 -17.00 3.36
CA ASP A 208 -2.35 -17.70 2.07
C ASP A 208 -1.08 -17.44 1.25
N LEU A 209 -0.28 -16.41 1.56
CA LEU A 209 1.02 -16.22 0.92
C LEU A 209 1.92 -17.45 1.11
N PHE A 210 1.81 -18.11 2.26
CA PHE A 210 2.56 -19.31 2.64
C PHE A 210 1.73 -20.61 2.58
N ALA A 211 0.47 -20.55 2.14
CA ALA A 211 -0.31 -21.76 1.90
C ALA A 211 0.19 -22.49 0.65
N GLU A 212 0.59 -23.75 0.82
CA GLU A 212 0.91 -24.70 -0.26
C GLU A 212 -0.36 -25.37 -0.79
#